data_AF-A0A376VUQ9-F1
#
_entry.id   AF-A0A376VUQ9-F1
#
_cell.length_a   1.000
_cell.length_b   1.000
_cell.length_c   1.000
_cell.angle_alpha   90.00
_cell.angle_beta   90.00
_cell.angle_gamma   90.00
#
_symmetry.space_group_name_H-M   'P 1'
#
loop_
_entity.id
_entity.type
_entity.pdbx_description
1 polymer ?
#
loop_
_entity_poly.entity_id
_entity_poly.type
_entity_poly.pdbx_seq_one_letter_code
_entity_poly.pdbx_strand_id
1 'polypeptide(L)'
;MIFADIPTLLSGLVAKVPDSQVLADLDHVASWASRNGGDVHRLMITGFCWGGRITWLYAAHNPQLKAAVAWYGKLTGDKSLNSPKQPVDIATDLNAPVLGLYGGQDNSIPQESVENMRQALRAANAKAEIIVYPDAGHAFNADYRPSYHAESAKDGWQRMLEWFKQYGGKKSL
;
A
#
# COMPACT_ATOMS: atom_id res chain seq x y z
N MET A 1 -0.83 25.81 -7.29
CA MET A 1 -0.39 25.11 -8.52
C MET A 1 -1.52 24.17 -8.90
N ILE A 2 -2.15 24.34 -10.06
CA ILE A 2 -3.24 23.44 -10.54
C ILE A 2 -2.60 22.45 -11.51
N PHE A 3 -2.71 21.16 -11.23
CA PHE A 3 -2.26 20.10 -12.15
C PHE A 3 -3.43 19.73 -13.07
N ALA A 4 -3.23 19.87 -14.38
CA ALA A 4 -4.29 19.69 -15.38
C ALA A 4 -4.59 18.22 -15.72
N ASP A 5 -3.63 17.32 -15.45
CA ASP A 5 -3.75 15.88 -15.72
C ASP A 5 -2.88 15.03 -14.77
N ILE A 6 -3.09 13.70 -14.80
CA ILE A 6 -2.36 12.74 -13.96
C ILE A 6 -0.85 12.74 -14.24
N PRO A 7 -0.37 12.67 -15.51
CA PRO A 7 1.07 12.71 -15.79
C PRO A 7 1.78 13.95 -15.20
N THR A 8 1.15 15.12 -15.29
CA THR A 8 1.70 16.38 -14.78
C THR A 8 1.65 16.42 -13.26
N LEU A 9 0.61 15.87 -12.62
CA LEU A 9 0.57 15.68 -11.17
C LEU A 9 1.70 14.75 -10.69
N LEU A 10 1.90 13.62 -11.39
CA LEU A 10 2.90 12.62 -11.02
C LEU A 10 4.32 13.17 -11.12
N SER A 11 4.66 13.80 -12.24
CA SER A 11 6.00 14.37 -12.47
C SER A 11 6.24 15.69 -11.72
N GLY A 12 5.20 16.51 -11.60
CA GLY A 12 5.29 17.86 -11.02
C GLY A 12 5.29 17.89 -9.50
N LEU A 13 4.64 16.92 -8.85
CA LEU A 13 4.50 16.86 -7.39
C LEU A 13 4.94 15.50 -6.82
N VAL A 14 4.29 14.40 -7.23
CA VAL A 14 4.46 13.10 -6.56
C VAL A 14 5.91 12.61 -6.58
N ALA A 15 6.60 12.73 -7.72
CA ALA A 15 8.01 12.35 -7.85
C ALA A 15 8.98 13.24 -7.06
N LYS A 16 8.53 14.43 -6.61
CA LYS A 16 9.36 15.40 -5.90
C LYS A 16 9.23 15.32 -4.38
N VAL A 17 8.20 14.66 -3.86
CA VAL A 17 8.02 14.47 -2.41
C VAL A 17 8.89 13.29 -1.97
N PRO A 18 9.86 13.48 -1.04
CA PRO A 18 10.66 12.38 -0.53
C PRO A 18 9.82 11.37 0.25
N ASP A 19 10.09 10.07 0.08
CA ASP A 19 9.41 9.00 0.81
C ASP A 19 9.51 9.23 2.33
N SER A 20 10.68 9.66 2.83
CA SER A 20 10.90 9.95 4.25
C SER A 20 9.96 11.03 4.80
N GLN A 21 9.63 12.04 4.00
CA GLN A 21 8.68 13.06 4.38
C GLN A 21 7.28 12.46 4.52
N VAL A 22 6.84 11.64 3.56
CA VAL A 22 5.53 11.00 3.57
C VAL A 22 5.38 10.07 4.79
N LEU A 23 6.41 9.28 5.10
CA LEU A 23 6.39 8.37 6.24
C LEU A 23 6.31 9.14 7.57
N ALA A 24 7.04 10.26 7.69
CA ALA A 24 6.95 11.14 8.86
C ALA A 24 5.57 11.83 8.98
N ASP A 25 4.98 12.26 7.86
CA ASP A 25 3.63 12.82 7.85
C ASP A 25 2.59 11.79 8.32
N LEU A 26 2.73 10.52 7.92
CA LEU A 26 1.86 9.44 8.40
C LEU A 26 2.03 9.17 9.91
N ASP A 27 3.24 9.29 10.46
CA ASP A 27 3.46 9.22 11.92
C ASP A 27 2.79 10.37 12.67
N HIS A 28 2.80 11.57 12.09
CA HIS A 28 2.06 12.71 12.64
C HIS A 28 0.54 12.48 12.58
N VAL A 29 0.02 11.87 11.52
CA VAL A 29 -1.41 11.47 11.43
C VAL A 29 -1.75 10.46 12.53
N ALA A 30 -0.93 9.42 12.73
CA ALA A 30 -1.14 8.44 13.80
C ALA A 30 -1.11 9.10 15.19
N SER A 31 -0.17 10.02 15.40
CA SER A 31 -0.04 10.80 16.64
C SER A 31 -1.22 11.74 16.88
N TRP A 32 -1.74 12.36 15.82
CA TRP A 32 -2.95 13.18 15.92
C TRP A 32 -4.16 12.31 16.23
N ALA A 33 -4.34 11.18 15.55
CA ALA A 33 -5.49 10.29 15.75
C ALA A 33 -5.57 9.79 17.20
N SER A 34 -4.45 9.44 17.83
CA SER A 34 -4.42 8.98 19.22
C SER A 34 -4.90 10.03 20.24
N ARG A 35 -4.79 11.32 19.89
CA ARG A 35 -5.29 12.43 20.72
C ARG A 35 -6.72 12.87 20.35
N ASN A 36 -7.30 12.29 19.29
CA ASN A 36 -8.59 12.70 18.72
C ASN A 36 -9.54 11.51 18.57
N GLY A 37 -9.56 10.60 19.56
CA GLY A 37 -10.51 9.48 19.64
C GLY A 37 -10.09 8.19 18.94
N GLY A 38 -8.91 8.16 18.31
CA GLY A 38 -8.29 6.94 17.79
C GLY A 38 -7.58 6.13 18.87
N ASP A 39 -7.54 4.81 18.70
CA ASP A 39 -6.78 3.89 19.55
C ASP A 39 -5.43 3.57 18.89
N VAL A 40 -4.33 4.03 19.49
CA VAL A 40 -2.97 3.80 18.97
C VAL A 40 -2.60 2.32 18.89
N HIS A 41 -3.23 1.46 19.70
CA HIS A 41 -3.02 0.02 19.67
C HIS A 41 -3.78 -0.67 18.53
N ARG A 42 -4.55 0.09 17.74
CA ARG A 42 -5.36 -0.40 16.60
C ARG A 42 -5.05 0.36 15.31
N LEU A 43 -3.84 0.91 15.18
CA LEU A 43 -3.39 1.63 14.00
C LEU A 43 -3.35 0.71 12.77
N MET A 44 -4.02 1.10 11.69
CA MET A 44 -4.09 0.38 10.42
C MET A 44 -4.00 1.37 9.27
N ILE A 45 -3.53 0.91 8.10
CA ILE A 45 -3.35 1.75 6.91
C ILE A 45 -3.85 1.05 5.66
N THR A 46 -4.47 1.80 4.76
CA THR A 46 -4.69 1.40 3.37
C THR A 46 -4.34 2.54 2.42
N GLY A 47 -3.92 2.20 1.21
CA GLY A 47 -3.52 3.18 0.20
C GLY A 47 -3.65 2.62 -1.21
N PHE A 48 -3.85 3.52 -2.17
CA PHE A 48 -4.17 3.20 -3.56
C PHE A 48 -3.14 3.78 -4.52
N CYS A 49 -2.75 3.03 -5.56
CA CYS A 49 -1.78 3.47 -6.58
C CYS A 49 -0.45 3.87 -5.90
N TRP A 50 -0.02 5.13 -6.02
CA TRP A 50 1.14 5.64 -5.29
C TRP A 50 1.01 5.41 -3.78
N GLY A 51 -0.19 5.62 -3.22
CA GLY A 51 -0.47 5.32 -1.82
C GLY A 51 -0.34 3.84 -1.48
N GLY A 52 -0.57 2.93 -2.43
CA GLY A 52 -0.34 1.49 -2.23
C GLY A 52 1.13 1.16 -2.06
N ARG A 53 2.02 1.81 -2.83
CA ARG A 53 3.48 1.71 -2.62
C ARG A 53 3.85 2.25 -1.23
N ILE A 54 3.33 3.43 -0.86
CA ILE A 54 3.59 4.02 0.45
C ILE A 54 3.08 3.11 1.59
N THR A 55 1.95 2.42 1.42
CA THR A 55 1.45 1.46 2.41
C THR A 55 2.46 0.33 2.70
N TRP A 56 3.13 -0.22 1.67
CA TRP A 56 4.21 -1.19 1.89
C TRP A 56 5.38 -0.59 2.67
N LEU A 57 5.84 0.61 2.29
CA LEU A 57 6.94 1.28 2.98
C LEU A 57 6.59 1.61 4.43
N TYR A 58 5.35 2.06 4.69
CA TYR A 58 4.90 2.40 6.03
C TYR A 58 4.81 1.18 6.95
N ALA A 59 4.46 0.01 6.40
CA ALA A 59 4.47 -1.24 7.14
C ALA A 59 5.88 -1.67 7.59
N ALA A 60 6.93 -1.28 6.86
CA ALA A 60 8.32 -1.46 7.28
C ALA A 60 8.83 -0.34 8.20
N HIS A 61 8.15 0.79 8.25
CA HIS A 61 8.59 1.99 8.97
C HIS A 61 8.08 2.05 10.40
N ASN A 62 6.76 1.92 10.62
CA ASN A 62 6.16 2.12 11.93
C ASN A 62 5.88 0.78 12.65
N PRO A 63 6.63 0.41 13.71
CA PRO A 63 6.46 -0.84 14.43
C PRO A 63 5.15 -0.93 15.24
N GLN A 64 4.42 0.19 15.41
CA GLN A 64 3.13 0.19 16.10
C GLN A 64 1.98 -0.25 15.18
N LEU A 65 2.17 -0.21 13.86
CA LEU A 65 1.16 -0.57 12.87
C LEU A 65 0.68 -2.02 13.06
N LYS A 66 -0.63 -2.25 13.00
CA LYS A 66 -1.23 -3.57 13.21
C LYS A 66 -1.54 -4.31 11.93
N ALA A 67 -1.85 -3.59 10.86
CA ALA A 67 -2.14 -4.16 9.55
C ALA A 67 -2.05 -3.12 8.46
N ALA A 68 -1.70 -3.56 7.26
CA ALA A 68 -1.67 -2.77 6.05
C ALA A 68 -2.42 -3.46 4.92
N VAL A 69 -3.12 -2.67 4.08
CA VAL A 69 -3.72 -3.16 2.83
C VAL A 69 -3.34 -2.23 1.67
N ALA A 70 -2.47 -2.71 0.79
CA ALA A 70 -1.95 -1.97 -0.35
C ALA A 70 -2.69 -2.33 -1.64
N TRP A 71 -3.23 -1.33 -2.33
CA TRP A 71 -3.94 -1.51 -3.59
C TRP A 71 -3.09 -1.03 -4.76
N TYR A 72 -2.77 -1.95 -5.69
CA TYR A 72 -2.08 -1.70 -6.96
C TYR A 72 -0.93 -0.67 -6.84
N GLY A 73 -0.04 -0.89 -5.88
CA GLY A 73 1.14 -0.03 -5.66
C GLY A 73 2.39 -0.58 -6.33
N LYS A 74 3.22 0.28 -6.93
CA LYS A 74 4.48 -0.18 -7.54
C LYS A 74 5.33 -0.97 -6.54
N LEU A 75 5.74 -2.18 -6.93
CA LEU A 75 6.52 -3.11 -6.11
C LEU A 75 8.02 -3.05 -6.42
N THR A 76 8.36 -2.80 -7.68
CA THR A 76 9.72 -2.59 -8.19
C THR A 76 9.79 -1.27 -8.96
N GLY A 77 11.01 -0.79 -9.22
CA GLY A 77 11.23 0.41 -10.03
C GLY A 77 12.56 1.08 -9.73
N ASP A 78 12.86 2.12 -10.49
CA ASP A 78 14.09 2.90 -10.33
C ASP A 78 14.16 3.56 -8.95
N LYS A 79 15.38 3.65 -8.44
CA LYS A 79 15.69 4.29 -7.16
C LYS A 79 16.15 5.72 -7.41
N SER A 80 15.78 6.63 -6.53
CA SER A 80 16.22 8.02 -6.55
C SER A 80 16.53 8.51 -5.14
N LEU A 81 17.06 9.73 -4.99
CA LEU A 81 17.25 10.34 -3.68
C LEU A 81 15.92 10.52 -2.92
N ASN A 82 14.83 10.79 -3.64
CA ASN A 82 13.50 10.94 -3.06
C ASN A 82 12.85 9.58 -2.76
N SER A 83 13.16 8.56 -3.56
CA SER A 83 12.58 7.21 -3.43
C SER A 83 13.69 6.15 -3.48
N PRO A 84 14.46 5.98 -2.39
CA PRO A 84 15.66 5.14 -2.39
C PRO A 84 15.37 3.64 -2.28
N LYS A 85 14.17 3.26 -1.82
CA LYS A 85 13.74 1.87 -1.67
C LYS A 85 12.40 1.63 -2.37
N GLN A 86 12.19 0.41 -2.84
CA GLN A 86 10.91 -0.10 -3.33
C GLN A 86 10.38 -1.18 -2.37
N PRO A 87 9.09 -1.57 -2.45
CA PRO A 87 8.54 -2.61 -1.60
C PRO A 87 9.36 -3.92 -1.56
N VAL A 88 9.93 -4.35 -2.69
CA VAL A 88 10.81 -5.53 -2.72
C VAL A 88 12.06 -5.40 -1.84
N ASP A 89 12.54 -4.18 -1.58
CA ASP A 89 13.75 -3.92 -0.80
C ASP A 89 13.49 -3.91 0.72
N ILE A 90 12.22 -3.90 1.16
CA ILE A 90 11.84 -3.75 2.58
C ILE A 90 11.11 -4.97 3.14
N ALA A 91 11.05 -6.08 2.40
CA ALA A 91 10.31 -7.27 2.83
C ALA A 91 10.80 -7.81 4.20
N THR A 92 12.10 -7.71 4.48
CA THR A 92 12.71 -8.10 5.77
C THR A 92 12.37 -7.16 6.92
N ASP A 93 11.97 -5.94 6.60
CA ASP A 93 11.76 -4.86 7.57
C ASP A 93 10.28 -4.73 7.97
N LEU A 94 9.38 -5.53 7.37
CA LEU A 94 7.94 -5.47 7.61
C LEU A 94 7.57 -5.77 9.07
N ASN A 95 6.95 -4.79 9.73
CA ASN A 95 6.52 -4.89 11.14
C ASN A 95 5.06 -5.36 11.30
N ALA A 96 4.26 -5.29 10.22
CA ALA A 96 2.84 -5.57 10.24
C ALA A 96 2.42 -6.52 9.12
N PRO A 97 1.35 -7.32 9.31
CA PRO A 97 0.74 -8.10 8.24
C PRO A 97 0.28 -7.21 7.08
N VAL A 98 0.68 -7.54 5.85
CA VAL A 98 0.30 -6.77 4.66
C VAL A 98 -0.51 -7.61 3.67
N LEU A 99 -1.65 -7.10 3.24
CA LEU A 99 -2.42 -7.62 2.12
C LEU A 99 -2.21 -6.72 0.89
N GLY A 100 -1.79 -7.31 -0.22
CA GLY A 100 -1.71 -6.67 -1.53
C GLY A 100 -2.90 -7.04 -2.42
N LEU A 101 -3.54 -6.06 -3.03
CA LEU A 101 -4.66 -6.23 -3.96
C LEU A 101 -4.28 -5.65 -5.34
N TYR A 102 -3.98 -6.53 -6.30
CA TYR A 102 -3.39 -6.17 -7.60
C TYR A 102 -4.26 -6.59 -8.79
N GLY A 103 -4.17 -5.84 -9.88
CA GLY A 103 -4.84 -6.17 -11.14
C GLY A 103 -3.99 -7.08 -12.03
N GLY A 104 -4.60 -8.10 -12.63
CA GLY A 104 -3.98 -9.00 -13.60
C GLY A 104 -3.63 -8.31 -14.92
N GLN A 105 -4.44 -7.31 -15.32
CA GLN A 105 -4.30 -6.54 -16.55
C GLN A 105 -3.57 -5.20 -16.33
N ASP A 106 -2.94 -5.00 -15.16
CA ASP A 106 -2.21 -3.78 -14.85
C ASP A 106 -0.82 -3.77 -15.50
N ASN A 107 -0.72 -3.18 -16.69
CA ASN A 107 0.56 -3.05 -17.40
C ASN A 107 1.56 -2.13 -16.70
N SER A 108 1.13 -1.30 -15.75
CA SER A 108 2.04 -0.45 -14.97
C SER A 108 2.73 -1.21 -13.83
N ILE A 109 2.20 -2.39 -13.48
CA ILE A 109 2.73 -3.30 -12.47
C ILE A 109 2.72 -4.72 -13.06
N PRO A 110 3.74 -5.07 -13.87
CA PRO A 110 3.81 -6.38 -14.51
C PRO A 110 3.76 -7.53 -13.50
N GLN A 111 3.23 -8.68 -13.90
CA GLN A 111 3.15 -9.87 -13.04
C GLN A 111 4.51 -10.34 -12.53
N GLU A 112 5.59 -10.09 -13.29
CA GLU A 112 6.97 -10.32 -12.83
C GLU A 112 7.31 -9.50 -11.57
N SER A 113 6.87 -8.24 -11.49
CA SER A 113 7.05 -7.38 -10.30
C SER A 113 6.32 -7.97 -9.08
N VAL A 114 5.12 -8.52 -9.29
CA VAL A 114 4.35 -9.22 -8.26
C VAL A 114 5.07 -10.49 -7.80
N GLU A 115 5.62 -11.28 -8.71
CA GLU A 115 6.34 -12.49 -8.36
C GLU A 115 7.67 -12.18 -7.64
N ASN A 116 8.39 -11.14 -8.04
CA ASN A 116 9.58 -10.67 -7.33
C ASN A 116 9.24 -10.26 -5.89
N MET A 117 8.11 -9.59 -5.67
CA MET A 117 7.64 -9.29 -4.32
C MET A 117 7.28 -10.55 -3.54
N ARG A 118 6.59 -11.51 -4.13
CA ARG A 118 6.28 -12.79 -3.47
C ARG A 118 7.54 -13.54 -3.07
N GLN A 119 8.58 -13.53 -3.92
CA GLN A 119 9.88 -14.12 -3.60
C GLN A 119 10.55 -13.41 -2.41
N ALA A 120 10.58 -12.08 -2.41
CA ALA A 120 11.14 -11.28 -1.32
C ALA A 120 10.39 -11.54 0.01
N LEU A 121 9.05 -11.60 -0.03
CA LEU A 121 8.22 -11.91 1.14
C LEU A 121 8.47 -13.32 1.68
N ARG A 122 8.59 -14.32 0.80
CA ARG A 122 8.94 -15.70 1.20
C ARG A 122 10.33 -15.78 1.82
N ALA A 123 11.32 -15.11 1.22
CA ALA A 123 12.68 -15.09 1.74
C ALA A 123 12.78 -14.40 3.12
N ALA A 124 11.96 -13.37 3.35
CA ALA A 124 11.86 -12.69 4.62
C ALA A 124 11.02 -13.43 5.67
N ASN A 125 10.36 -14.53 5.31
CA ASN A 125 9.31 -15.16 6.12
C ASN A 125 8.26 -14.14 6.62
N ALA A 126 7.95 -13.16 5.78
CA ALA A 126 7.08 -12.05 6.12
C ALA A 126 5.61 -12.49 6.10
N LYS A 127 4.82 -11.94 7.03
CA LYS A 127 3.38 -12.20 7.10
C LYS A 127 2.64 -11.34 6.07
N ALA A 128 2.62 -11.77 4.82
CA ALA A 128 1.96 -11.02 3.77
C ALA A 128 1.30 -11.93 2.73
N GLU A 129 0.28 -11.40 2.08
CA GLU A 129 -0.46 -12.05 1.00
C GLU A 129 -0.64 -11.08 -0.18
N ILE A 130 -0.56 -11.57 -1.41
CA ILE A 130 -0.86 -10.77 -2.61
C ILE A 130 -1.91 -11.50 -3.45
N ILE A 131 -3.10 -10.91 -3.51
CA ILE A 131 -4.20 -11.32 -4.39
C ILE A 131 -4.06 -10.58 -5.72
N VAL A 132 -4.18 -11.33 -6.81
CA VAL A 132 -4.22 -10.79 -8.17
C VAL A 132 -5.61 -11.07 -8.75
N TYR A 133 -6.30 -10.02 -9.19
CA TYR A 133 -7.59 -10.08 -9.86
C TYR A 133 -7.39 -10.17 -11.37
N PRO A 134 -7.60 -11.33 -12.01
CA PRO A 134 -7.19 -11.56 -13.40
C PRO A 134 -7.74 -10.55 -14.39
N ASP A 135 -8.99 -10.11 -14.21
CA ASP A 135 -9.71 -9.23 -15.13
C ASP A 135 -9.61 -7.73 -14.79
N ALA A 136 -8.94 -7.40 -13.69
CA ALA A 136 -8.82 -6.01 -13.25
C ALA A 136 -7.53 -5.34 -13.79
N GLY A 137 -7.66 -4.10 -14.24
CA GLY A 137 -6.53 -3.23 -14.57
C GLY A 137 -6.04 -2.40 -13.37
N HIS A 138 -5.18 -1.41 -13.65
CA HIS A 138 -4.78 -0.42 -12.64
C HIS A 138 -5.98 0.40 -12.15
N ALA A 139 -5.97 0.83 -10.89
CA ALA A 139 -7.04 1.67 -10.32
C ALA A 139 -8.45 1.06 -10.42
N PHE A 140 -8.56 -0.27 -10.29
CA PHE A 140 -9.83 -0.98 -10.42
C PHE A 140 -10.87 -0.66 -9.33
N ASN A 141 -10.45 -0.01 -8.24
CA ASN A 141 -11.35 0.44 -7.16
C ASN A 141 -11.84 1.90 -7.34
N ALA A 142 -11.37 2.63 -8.35
CA ALA A 142 -11.75 4.02 -8.58
C ALA A 142 -13.09 4.10 -9.36
N ASP A 143 -14.22 4.00 -8.65
CA ASP A 143 -15.59 3.96 -9.20
C ASP A 143 -15.97 5.12 -10.16
N TYR A 144 -15.30 6.26 -10.03
CA TYR A 144 -15.48 7.42 -10.87
C TYR A 144 -14.67 7.38 -12.19
N ARG A 145 -13.92 6.30 -12.45
CA ARG A 145 -13.06 6.14 -13.64
C ARG A 145 -13.50 4.94 -14.50
N PRO A 146 -13.21 4.97 -15.82
CA PRO A 146 -13.40 3.81 -16.69
C PRO A 146 -12.60 2.56 -16.28
N SER A 147 -11.56 2.73 -15.45
CA SER A 147 -10.78 1.61 -14.91
C SER A 147 -11.50 0.78 -13.86
N TYR A 148 -12.64 1.26 -13.33
CA TYR A 148 -13.39 0.56 -12.30
C TYR A 148 -13.80 -0.84 -12.74
N HIS A 149 -13.45 -1.84 -11.95
CA HIS A 149 -13.90 -3.22 -12.13
C HIS A 149 -14.71 -3.65 -10.91
N ALA A 150 -16.04 -3.57 -11.03
CA ALA A 150 -16.96 -3.64 -9.88
C ALA A 150 -16.83 -4.92 -9.05
N GLU A 151 -16.62 -6.06 -9.70
CA GLU A 151 -16.46 -7.35 -9.01
C GLU A 151 -15.19 -7.37 -8.15
N SER A 152 -14.05 -7.03 -8.75
CA SER A 152 -12.76 -7.00 -8.04
C SER A 152 -12.70 -5.93 -6.97
N ALA A 153 -13.32 -4.77 -7.20
CA ALA A 153 -13.42 -3.70 -6.20
C ALA A 153 -14.19 -4.17 -4.95
N LYS A 154 -15.34 -4.81 -5.16
CA LYS A 154 -16.18 -5.32 -4.07
C LYS A 154 -15.48 -6.43 -3.28
N ASP A 155 -14.90 -7.42 -3.96
CA ASP A 155 -14.15 -8.50 -3.30
C ASP A 155 -12.92 -7.94 -2.56
N GLY A 156 -12.14 -7.07 -3.20
CA GLY A 156 -10.98 -6.43 -2.57
C GLY A 156 -11.35 -5.62 -1.33
N TRP A 157 -12.49 -4.93 -1.37
CA TRP A 157 -12.97 -4.17 -0.22
C TRP A 157 -13.38 -5.08 0.94
N GLN A 158 -14.05 -6.20 0.65
CA GLN A 158 -14.37 -7.20 1.66
C GLN A 158 -13.10 -7.80 2.28
N ARG A 159 -12.13 -8.22 1.47
CA ARG A 159 -10.84 -8.75 1.96
C ARG A 159 -10.09 -7.75 2.81
N MET A 160 -10.09 -6.47 2.44
CA MET A 160 -9.49 -5.40 3.24
C MET A 160 -10.15 -5.32 4.64
N LEU A 161 -11.48 -5.31 4.69
CA LEU A 161 -12.22 -5.25 5.95
C LEU A 161 -11.96 -6.49 6.82
N GLU A 162 -11.89 -7.67 6.21
CA GLU A 162 -11.57 -8.93 6.90
C GLU A 162 -10.13 -8.93 7.44
N TRP A 163 -9.16 -8.45 6.66
CA TRP A 163 -7.77 -8.30 7.09
C TRP A 163 -7.65 -7.38 8.32
N PHE A 164 -8.32 -6.23 8.27
CA PHE A 164 -8.36 -5.29 9.40
C PHE A 164 -9.12 -5.85 10.60
N LYS A 165 -10.18 -6.62 10.41
CA LYS A 165 -10.86 -7.30 11.50
C LYS A 165 -9.97 -8.34 12.17
N GLN A 166 -9.21 -9.11 11.37
CA GLN A 166 -8.32 -10.15 11.86
C GLN A 166 -7.15 -9.60 12.68
N TYR A 167 -6.56 -8.48 12.25
CA TYR A 167 -5.31 -7.96 12.82
C TYR A 167 -5.46 -6.68 13.65
N GLY A 168 -6.54 -5.93 13.46
CA GLY A 168 -6.84 -4.68 14.18
C GLY A 168 -7.57 -4.87 15.51
N GLY A 169 -7.81 -6.11 15.94
CA GLY A 169 -8.36 -6.43 17.26
C GLY A 169 -7.33 -6.23 18.38
N LYS A 170 -7.79 -6.02 19.61
CA LYS A 170 -6.89 -6.10 20.78
C LYS A 170 -6.32 -7.52 20.84
N LYS A 171 -5.00 -7.67 20.88
CA LYS A 171 -4.40 -8.92 21.39
C LYS A 171 -4.88 -9.04 22.84
N SER A 172 -5.74 -10.02 23.11
CA SER A 172 -5.99 -10.47 24.47
C SER A 172 -4.64 -10.89 25.03
N LEU A 173 -4.17 -10.21 26.08
CA LEU A 173 -3.13 -10.74 26.95
C LEU A 173 -3.72 -11.93 27.73
#